data_AF-A0AAV7N0K6-F1
#
_entry.id   AF-A0AAV7N0K6-F1
#
_cell.length_a   1.000
_cell.length_b   1.000
_cell.length_c   1.000
_cell.angle_alpha   90.00
_cell.angle_beta   90.00
_cell.angle_gamma   90.00
#
_symmetry.space_group_name_H-M   'P 1'
#
loop_
_entity.id
_entity.type
_entity.pdbx_description
1 polymer ?
#
loop_
_entity_poly.entity_id
_entity_poly.type
_entity_poly.pdbx_seq_one_letter_code
_entity_poly.pdbx_strand_id
1 'polypeptide(L)'
;MKLRENMTTEEIKKRKKAIMLRLAADQRSIIVDEGKEILVGDCDEIDDVYKHVIDMLPKDDCRFCLYNASFEAKELKRESLIFIFWNPNSAPSKNKMIYGISRETVKRKLTGIHFEIVANKLEDISDRRNIAEKLGGSAVISMEGKPL
;
A
#
# COMPACT_ATOMS: atom_id res chain seq x y z
N MET A 1 -2.80 7.61 32.42
CA MET A 1 -2.41 8.30 31.18
C MET A 1 -1.13 7.68 30.67
N LYS A 2 -1.18 6.80 29.66
CA LYS A 2 0.04 6.26 29.04
C LYS A 2 0.54 7.29 28.03
N LEU A 3 1.58 8.02 28.42
CA LEU A 3 2.40 8.82 27.52
C LEU A 3 2.90 7.88 26.43
N ARG A 4 2.45 8.10 25.19
CA ARG A 4 3.02 7.42 24.02
C ARG A 4 4.46 7.90 23.92
N GLU A 5 5.40 6.97 24.15
CA GLU A 5 6.82 7.18 23.93
C GLU A 5 7.03 7.76 22.53
N ASN A 6 7.63 8.95 22.48
CA ASN A 6 8.06 9.56 21.23
C ASN A 6 9.17 8.69 20.68
N MET A 7 8.81 7.84 19.73
CA MET A 7 9.71 6.96 19.03
C MET A 7 10.86 7.76 18.39
N THR A 8 12.08 7.27 18.55
CA THR A 8 13.30 7.88 18.03
C THR A 8 13.21 8.04 16.51
N THR A 9 13.72 9.14 15.95
CA THR A 9 13.69 9.43 14.51
C THR A 9 14.32 8.30 13.69
N GLU A 10 15.31 7.60 14.25
CA GLU A 10 15.98 6.45 13.65
C GLU A 10 15.09 5.19 13.57
N GLU A 11 14.19 4.99 14.54
CA GLU A 11 13.23 3.89 14.54
C GLU A 11 12.08 4.15 13.58
N ILE A 12 11.69 5.42 13.42
CA ILE A 12 10.72 5.83 12.40
C ILE A 12 11.26 5.52 11.01
N LYS A 13 12.55 5.82 10.74
CA LYS A 13 13.18 5.53 9.45
C LYS A 13 13.22 4.04 9.12
N LYS A 14 13.34 3.16 10.12
CA LYS A 14 13.29 1.69 9.93
C LYS A 14 11.87 1.14 9.72
N ARG A 15 10.82 1.95 9.88
CA ARG A 15 9.45 1.49 9.61
C ARG A 15 9.28 1.22 8.12
N LYS A 16 8.50 0.19 7.81
CA LYS A 16 8.11 -0.12 6.44
C LYS A 16 6.97 0.81 6.02
N LYS A 17 7.22 1.62 5.00
CA LYS A 17 6.25 2.52 4.36
C LYS A 17 5.38 1.73 3.38
N ALA A 18 6.00 0.86 2.59
CA ALA A 18 5.31 -0.04 1.67
C ALA A 18 5.87 -1.45 1.74
N ILE A 19 5.03 -2.46 1.61
CA ILE A 19 5.43 -3.87 1.56
C ILE A 19 4.61 -4.57 0.50
N MET A 20 5.29 -5.21 -0.46
CA MET A 20 4.64 -6.15 -1.36
C MET A 20 4.63 -7.57 -0.79
N LEU A 21 3.52 -8.24 -1.01
CA LEU A 21 3.25 -9.61 -0.64
C LEU A 21 2.93 -10.40 -1.90
N ARG A 22 3.52 -11.57 -2.01
CA ARG A 22 3.29 -12.51 -3.10
C ARG A 22 2.82 -13.86 -2.56
N LEU A 23 2.23 -14.64 -3.43
CA LEU A 23 1.99 -16.04 -3.22
C LEU A 23 3.34 -16.80 -3.25
N ALA A 24 3.55 -17.65 -2.24
CA ALA A 24 4.69 -18.56 -2.21
C ALA A 24 4.61 -19.57 -3.36
N ALA A 25 5.75 -20.19 -3.71
CA ALA A 25 5.80 -21.23 -4.74
C ALA A 25 4.84 -22.40 -4.45
N ASP A 26 4.60 -22.72 -3.18
CA ASP A 26 3.65 -23.76 -2.75
C ASP A 26 2.18 -23.38 -2.94
N GLN A 27 1.87 -22.13 -3.34
CA GLN A 27 0.51 -21.61 -3.53
C GLN A 27 -0.41 -21.66 -2.30
N ARG A 28 0.14 -22.00 -1.12
CA ARG A 28 -0.63 -22.12 0.15
C ARG A 28 -0.38 -21.00 1.15
N SER A 29 0.65 -20.20 0.93
CA SER A 29 1.07 -19.14 1.87
C SER A 29 1.36 -17.85 1.14
N ILE A 30 1.07 -16.74 1.80
CA ILE A 30 1.42 -15.40 1.34
C ILE A 30 2.70 -15.00 2.07
N ILE A 31 3.73 -14.64 1.31
CA ILE A 31 5.05 -14.24 1.79
C ILE A 31 5.35 -12.80 1.35
N VAL A 32 6.26 -12.14 2.05
CA VAL A 32 6.77 -10.83 1.62
C VAL A 32 7.63 -11.04 0.37
N ASP A 33 7.46 -10.17 -0.62
CA ASP A 33 8.32 -10.16 -1.80
C ASP A 33 9.63 -9.46 -1.43
N GLU A 34 10.65 -10.26 -1.10
CA GLU A 34 11.98 -9.78 -0.71
C GLU A 34 12.57 -8.90 -1.83
N GLY A 35 12.94 -7.67 -1.49
CA GLY A 35 13.42 -6.65 -2.44
C GLY A 35 12.33 -5.69 -2.95
N LYS A 36 11.06 -5.90 -2.58
CA LYS A 36 9.95 -5.00 -2.91
C LYS A 36 9.26 -4.45 -1.66
N GLU A 37 10.09 -3.91 -0.77
CA GLU A 37 9.69 -3.15 0.40
C GLU A 37 10.33 -1.76 0.37
N ILE A 38 9.62 -0.77 0.89
CA ILE A 38 10.08 0.63 0.97
C ILE A 38 10.07 1.01 2.44
N LEU A 39 11.17 1.52 2.95
CA LEU A 39 11.24 2.05 4.31
C LEU A 39 10.84 3.53 4.32
N VAL A 40 10.44 4.01 5.49
CA VAL A 40 10.19 5.45 5.70
C VAL A 40 11.50 6.23 5.59
N GLY A 41 12.66 5.64 5.86
CA GLY A 41 13.95 6.29 5.63
C GLY A 41 14.19 6.65 4.16
N ASP A 42 13.84 5.74 3.25
CA ASP A 42 14.02 5.93 1.80
C ASP A 42 13.02 6.94 1.21
N CYS A 43 11.95 7.32 1.93
CA CYS A 43 11.01 8.31 1.40
C CYS A 43 11.60 9.70 1.24
N ASP A 44 12.69 10.01 1.95
CA ASP A 44 13.41 11.28 1.81
C ASP A 44 14.18 11.35 0.48
N GLU A 45 14.61 10.20 -0.06
CA GLU A 45 15.36 10.12 -1.32
C GLU A 45 14.43 9.91 -2.53
N ILE A 46 13.23 9.38 -2.31
CA ILE A 46 12.25 9.10 -3.36
C ILE A 46 11.30 10.30 -3.52
N ASP A 47 11.48 11.06 -4.61
CA ASP A 47 10.64 12.22 -4.95
C ASP A 47 9.14 11.89 -4.99
N ASP A 48 8.78 10.69 -5.46
CA ASP A 48 7.40 10.20 -5.50
C ASP A 48 7.28 8.74 -5.03
N VAL A 49 7.23 8.54 -3.71
CA VAL A 49 7.05 7.22 -3.07
C VAL A 49 5.89 6.47 -3.69
N TYR A 50 4.77 7.15 -3.89
CA TYR A 50 3.57 6.55 -4.46
C TYR A 50 3.79 6.01 -5.88
N LYS A 51 4.47 6.78 -6.73
CA LYS A 51 4.79 6.38 -8.10
C LYS A 51 5.78 5.21 -8.11
N HIS A 52 6.74 5.21 -7.19
CA HIS A 52 7.69 4.11 -7.02
C HIS A 52 6.98 2.80 -6.62
N VAL A 53 6.00 2.85 -5.70
CA VAL A 53 5.16 1.69 -5.35
C VAL A 53 4.42 1.15 -6.57
N ILE A 54 3.89 2.02 -7.43
CA ILE A 54 3.17 1.61 -8.64
C ILE A 54 4.11 0.96 -9.67
N ASP A 55 5.29 1.56 -9.87
CA ASP A 55 6.30 1.03 -10.81
C ASP A 55 6.79 -0.37 -10.40
N MET A 56 6.81 -0.63 -9.10
CA MET A 56 7.21 -1.89 -8.51
C MET A 56 6.20 -3.04 -8.75
N LEU A 57 4.96 -2.74 -9.18
CA LEU A 57 3.90 -3.72 -9.45
C LEU A 57 4.09 -4.40 -10.82
N PRO A 58 4.10 -5.74 -10.89
CA PRO A 58 4.27 -6.46 -12.15
C PRO A 58 3.00 -6.45 -13.00
N LYS A 59 3.13 -6.26 -14.31
CA LYS A 59 1.97 -6.30 -15.23
C LYS A 59 1.39 -7.69 -15.45
N ASP A 60 2.20 -8.73 -15.24
CA ASP A 60 1.87 -10.13 -15.55
C ASP A 60 1.46 -10.96 -14.32
N ASP A 61 1.56 -10.40 -13.11
CA ASP A 61 1.33 -11.14 -11.87
C ASP A 61 0.45 -10.36 -10.89
N CYS A 62 -0.34 -11.11 -10.11
CA CYS A 62 -1.11 -10.55 -9.00
C CYS A 62 -0.22 -10.34 -7.79
N ARG A 63 -0.49 -9.30 -7.00
CA ARG A 63 0.21 -9.02 -5.73
C ARG A 63 -0.72 -8.36 -4.72
N PHE A 64 -0.41 -8.54 -3.44
CA PHE A 64 -0.96 -7.65 -2.42
C PHE A 64 0.11 -6.63 -2.05
N CYS A 65 -0.27 -5.38 -1.86
CA CYS A 65 0.63 -4.34 -1.40
C CYS A 65 -0.01 -3.65 -0.20
N LEU A 66 0.78 -3.51 0.86
CA LEU A 66 0.43 -2.68 2.00
C LEU A 66 1.18 -1.39 1.87
N TYR A 67 0.46 -0.28 1.94
CA TYR A 67 1.03 1.04 1.78
C TYR A 67 0.51 1.95 2.90
N ASN A 68 1.41 2.49 3.70
CA ASN A 68 1.07 3.47 4.72
C ASN A 68 1.05 4.87 4.10
N ALA A 69 -0.11 5.32 3.65
CA ALA A 69 -0.27 6.64 3.03
C ALA A 69 -0.39 7.72 4.10
N SER A 70 0.45 8.74 4.01
CA SER A 70 0.34 9.98 4.77
C SER A 70 -0.42 11.00 3.93
N PHE A 71 -1.52 11.52 4.45
CA PHE A 71 -2.35 12.50 3.77
C PHE A 71 -2.75 13.62 4.73
N GLU A 72 -2.94 14.82 4.21
CA GLU A 72 -3.42 15.94 5.02
C GLU A 72 -4.89 16.18 4.68
N ALA A 73 -5.71 16.25 5.73
CA ALA A 73 -7.11 16.58 5.62
C ALA A 73 -7.42 17.72 6.57
N LYS A 74 -7.95 18.84 6.06
CA LYS A 74 -8.29 20.04 6.84
C LYS A 74 -7.16 20.46 7.80
N GLU A 75 -5.94 20.57 7.28
CA GLU A 75 -4.71 20.96 8.03
C GLU A 75 -4.22 19.95 9.10
N LEU A 76 -4.81 18.76 9.18
CA LEU A 76 -4.31 17.67 10.03
C LEU A 76 -3.63 16.60 9.18
N LYS A 77 -2.33 16.38 9.42
CA LYS A 77 -1.59 15.25 8.86
C LYS A 77 -2.05 13.96 9.52
N ARG A 78 -2.51 13.01 8.69
CA ARG A 78 -2.96 11.68 9.11
C ARG A 78 -2.20 10.62 8.33
N GLU A 79 -2.08 9.45 8.93
CA GLU A 79 -1.56 8.26 8.27
C GLU A 79 -2.64 7.18 8.28
N SER A 80 -2.84 6.52 7.14
CA SER A 80 -3.76 5.41 6.99
C SER A 80 -3.07 4.27 6.27
N LEU A 81 -3.24 3.07 6.81
CA LEU A 81 -2.80 1.85 6.15
C LEU A 81 -3.80 1.47 5.05
N ILE A 82 -3.29 1.46 3.81
CA ILE A 82 -4.02 1.08 2.61
C ILE A 82 -3.60 -0.33 2.21
N PHE A 83 -4.59 -1.17 1.95
CA PHE A 83 -4.40 -2.46 1.33
C PHE A 83 -4.74 -2.40 -0.16
N ILE A 84 -3.72 -2.56 -0.99
CA ILE A 84 -3.85 -2.56 -2.45
C ILE A 84 -3.83 -4.01 -2.92
N PHE A 85 -4.93 -4.45 -3.50
CA PHE A 85 -5.04 -5.70 -4.21
C PHE A 85 -4.80 -5.47 -5.71
N TRP A 86 -3.62 -5.86 -6.17
CA TRP A 86 -3.22 -5.77 -7.56
C TRP A 86 -3.55 -7.06 -8.31
N ASN A 87 -4.42 -6.96 -9.31
CA ASN A 87 -4.98 -8.08 -10.06
C ASN A 87 -5.07 -7.76 -11.56
N PRO A 88 -3.93 -7.73 -12.28
CA PRO A 88 -3.94 -7.31 -13.67
C PRO A 88 -4.67 -8.30 -14.56
N ASN A 89 -5.32 -7.82 -15.62
CA ASN A 89 -6.02 -8.69 -16.56
C ASN A 89 -5.09 -9.67 -17.29
N SER A 90 -3.80 -9.34 -17.43
CA SER A 90 -2.81 -10.24 -18.03
C SER A 90 -2.39 -11.38 -17.11
N ALA A 91 -2.64 -11.30 -15.80
CA ALA A 91 -2.22 -12.35 -14.87
C ALA A 91 -2.93 -13.69 -15.13
N PRO A 92 -2.24 -14.82 -14.87
CA PRO A 92 -2.80 -16.15 -15.10
C PRO A 92 -4.04 -16.38 -14.23
N SER A 93 -5.08 -16.94 -14.84
CA SER A 93 -6.40 -17.14 -14.20
C SER A 93 -6.32 -17.89 -12.87
N LYS A 94 -5.39 -18.86 -12.76
CA LYS A 94 -5.13 -19.60 -11.52
C LYS A 94 -4.66 -18.67 -10.39
N ASN A 95 -3.74 -17.74 -10.67
CA ASN A 95 -3.27 -16.79 -9.67
C ASN A 95 -4.41 -15.86 -9.25
N LYS A 96 -5.17 -15.29 -10.20
CA LYS A 96 -6.32 -14.43 -9.89
C LYS A 96 -7.29 -15.10 -8.94
N MET A 97 -7.60 -16.38 -9.17
CA MET A 97 -8.47 -17.17 -8.31
C MET A 97 -7.88 -17.31 -6.89
N ILE A 98 -6.64 -17.76 -6.76
CA ILE A 98 -6.00 -17.99 -5.45
C ILE A 98 -5.87 -16.68 -4.67
N TYR A 99 -5.45 -15.60 -5.33
CA TYR A 99 -5.35 -14.28 -4.72
C TYR A 99 -6.74 -13.74 -4.34
N GLY A 100 -7.76 -13.92 -5.20
CA GLY A 100 -9.13 -13.53 -4.88
C GLY A 100 -9.66 -14.21 -3.62
N ILE A 101 -9.40 -15.51 -3.46
CA ILE A 101 -9.78 -16.28 -2.26
C ILE A 101 -8.95 -15.83 -1.05
N SER A 102 -7.64 -15.65 -1.23
CA SER A 102 -6.70 -15.30 -0.15
C SER A 102 -6.88 -13.87 0.35
N ARG A 103 -7.48 -12.98 -0.45
CA ARG A 103 -7.73 -11.56 -0.12
C ARG A 103 -8.40 -11.40 1.23
N GLU A 104 -9.49 -12.14 1.47
CA GLU A 104 -10.25 -11.99 2.72
C GLU A 104 -9.45 -12.49 3.93
N THR A 105 -8.70 -13.59 3.78
CA THR A 105 -7.83 -14.11 4.84
C THR A 105 -6.72 -13.13 5.20
N VAL A 106 -6.07 -12.55 4.19
CA VAL A 106 -5.01 -11.55 4.38
C VAL A 106 -5.57 -10.32 5.07
N LYS A 107 -6.71 -9.81 4.61
CA LYS A 107 -7.41 -8.67 5.22
C LYS A 107 -7.79 -8.93 6.68
N ARG A 108 -8.32 -10.12 7.00
CA ARG A 108 -8.67 -10.50 8.38
C ARG A 108 -7.44 -10.61 9.29
N LYS A 109 -6.30 -11.07 8.77
CA LYS A 109 -5.04 -11.13 9.54
C LYS A 109 -4.43 -9.76 9.79
N LEU A 110 -4.61 -8.82 8.86
CA LEU A 110 -4.06 -7.48 8.93
C LEU A 110 -5.06 -6.54 9.64
N THR A 111 -5.00 -6.53 10.97
CA THR A 111 -5.82 -5.63 11.79
C THR A 111 -5.36 -4.18 11.61
N GLY A 112 -6.29 -3.27 11.31
CA GLY A 112 -6.00 -1.84 11.13
C GLY A 112 -5.90 -1.37 9.68
N ILE A 113 -6.23 -2.22 8.69
CA ILE A 113 -6.49 -1.74 7.33
C ILE A 113 -7.71 -0.83 7.35
N HIS A 114 -7.53 0.45 7.03
CA HIS A 114 -8.62 1.40 6.92
C HIS A 114 -9.31 1.31 5.55
N PHE A 115 -8.51 1.13 4.50
CA PHE A 115 -9.01 1.20 3.13
C PHE A 115 -8.44 0.10 2.26
N GLU A 116 -9.27 -0.35 1.32
CA GLU A 116 -8.93 -1.36 0.34
C GLU A 116 -9.11 -0.83 -1.07
N ILE A 117 -8.10 -1.06 -1.90
CA ILE A 117 -8.06 -0.65 -3.30
C ILE A 117 -7.90 -1.91 -4.12
N VAL A 118 -8.80 -2.11 -5.07
CA VAL A 118 -8.69 -3.20 -6.04
C VAL A 118 -8.33 -2.57 -7.37
N ALA A 119 -7.24 -3.02 -7.96
CA ALA A 119 -6.66 -2.42 -9.14
C ALA A 119 -6.40 -3.49 -10.19
N ASN A 120 -6.98 -3.30 -11.37
CA ASN A 120 -6.81 -4.20 -12.51
C ASN A 120 -5.89 -3.62 -13.58
N LYS A 121 -5.65 -2.30 -13.55
CA LYS A 121 -4.74 -1.59 -14.44
C LYS A 121 -3.92 -0.60 -13.63
N LEU A 122 -2.70 -0.31 -14.10
CA LEU A 122 -1.81 0.63 -13.43
C LEU A 122 -2.41 2.03 -13.44
N GLU A 123 -3.20 2.36 -14.47
CA GLU A 123 -3.91 3.62 -14.61
C GLU A 123 -4.93 3.85 -13.49
N ASP A 124 -5.64 2.81 -13.03
CA ASP A 124 -6.63 2.90 -11.95
C ASP A 124 -6.01 3.38 -10.63
N ILE A 125 -4.75 2.99 -10.39
CA ILE A 125 -4.00 3.37 -9.18
C ILE A 125 -3.05 4.53 -9.44
N SER A 126 -2.60 4.78 -10.65
CA SER A 126 -1.65 5.87 -10.91
C SER A 126 -2.22 7.24 -10.51
N ASP A 127 -3.54 7.38 -10.55
CA ASP A 127 -4.21 8.60 -10.16
C ASP A 127 -4.34 8.73 -8.64
N ARG A 128 -3.64 9.73 -8.08
CA ARG A 128 -3.65 10.02 -6.64
C ARG A 128 -5.01 10.45 -6.14
N ARG A 129 -5.85 11.03 -6.99
CA ARG A 129 -7.20 11.49 -6.61
C ARG A 129 -8.10 10.32 -6.31
N ASN A 130 -7.99 9.23 -7.06
CA ASN A 130 -8.78 8.02 -6.81
C ASN A 130 -8.50 7.45 -5.42
N ILE A 131 -7.23 7.47 -5.00
CA ILE A 131 -6.84 7.04 -3.65
C ILE A 131 -7.30 8.04 -2.59
N ALA A 132 -7.08 9.33 -2.82
CA ALA A 132 -7.48 10.36 -1.87
C ALA A 132 -8.99 10.38 -1.64
N GLU A 133 -9.78 10.20 -2.71
CA GLU A 133 -11.23 10.09 -2.62
C GLU A 133 -11.62 8.91 -1.73
N LYS A 134 -10.94 7.77 -1.85
CA LYS A 134 -11.17 6.63 -0.96
C LYS A 134 -10.71 6.88 0.48
N LEU A 135 -9.61 7.59 0.70
CA LEU A 135 -9.07 7.85 2.04
C LEU A 135 -9.94 8.80 2.87
N GLY A 136 -10.51 9.83 2.23
CA GLY A 136 -11.23 10.89 2.93
C GLY A 136 -12.10 11.78 2.04
N GLY A 137 -12.36 11.35 0.80
CA GLY A 137 -13.16 12.12 -0.16
C GLY A 137 -12.54 13.48 -0.48
N SER A 138 -13.39 14.48 -0.66
CA SER A 138 -13.00 15.87 -0.93
C SER A 138 -12.33 16.58 0.26
N ALA A 139 -12.20 15.93 1.42
CA ALA A 139 -11.55 16.52 2.59
C ALA A 139 -10.02 16.38 2.57
N VAL A 140 -9.49 15.51 1.70
CA VAL A 140 -8.04 15.34 1.51
C VAL A 140 -7.53 16.45 0.60
N ILE A 141 -6.52 17.19 1.05
CA ILE A 141 -5.92 18.31 0.32
C ILE A 141 -4.58 17.93 -0.31
N SER A 142 -3.81 17.06 0.34
CA SER A 142 -2.50 16.59 -0.12
C SER A 142 -2.29 15.13 0.27
N MET A 143 -1.45 14.44 -0.50
CA MET A 143 -1.02 13.07 -0.24
C MET A 143 0.51 12.99 -0.40
N GLU A 144 1.19 12.43 0.59
CA GLU A 144 2.66 12.37 0.68
C GLU A 144 3.34 13.74 0.54
N GLY A 145 2.69 14.82 1.00
CA GLY A 145 3.21 16.18 0.88
C GLY A 145 3.07 16.82 -0.50
N LYS A 146 2.46 16.11 -1.48
CA LYS A 146 2.14 16.65 -2.80
C LYS A 146 0.64 16.94 -2.92
N PRO A 147 0.24 18.05 -3.57
CA PRO A 147 -1.17 18.33 -3.83
C PRO A 147 -1.79 17.31 -4.80
N LEU A 148 -3.11 17.13 -4.70
CA LEU A 148 -3.93 16.22 -5.51
C LEU A 148 -4.34 16.78 -6.88
#